data_AF-A0A820Z5D0-F1
#
_entry.id   AF-A0A820Z5D0-F1
#
_cell.length_a   1.000
_cell.length_b   1.000
_cell.length_c   1.000
_cell.angle_alpha   90.00
_cell.angle_beta   90.00
_cell.angle_gamma   90.00
#
_symmetry.space_group_name_H-M   'P 1'
#
loop_
_entity.id
_entity.type
_entity.pdbx_description
1 polymer ?
#
loop_
_entity_poly.entity_id
_entity_poly.type
_entity_poly.pdbx_seq_one_letter_code
_entity_poly.pdbx_strand_id
1 'polypeptide(L)'
;MTESQRQKIDYFQSVTNWKDQQKVIDFLELYEWDLDFAVEAFLTSTGVSINSEETTSGLPNKPTLLRTNSTDIGFRFKLPNEPWTEQETLSENHQQQTSNHSSMKSPHHSLNALSHQQTVNRFNQTTTTSNTKPFDDQVDQFARSHATTISAIFPDINQFDHNKQQLLQYIDSNIIGKNVQINTPWGSRKMIYADYTASGRGLTFIEHYMMNNVLPYYANTHSENNACALQTTKFREGARTIIKQYVNATDDDVVIFTGSGSTAAINKLVDVLQLRDENVRSETVVFITTFEHHSNILPWKETGVELIRIPNNKQGLIDEDFLKNQLKHYHDEVKKHIICTFNAASNVTGIRTDVDHVSKLVHQYDGWIFWDYAAAAPYLKIDMNASEIAYKDAVFISTHKFVGGPSTPGILIAKKKLFTNQVPSSVGGGTVNFVTRTHTEYIQDIEAREEGGTPNILGAIRAGLVFHLKESVGYHTIDAREDALVAKFF
;
A
#
# COMPACT_ATOMS: atom_id res chain seq x y z
N MET A 1 0.40 3.31 -34.57
CA MET A 1 -1.01 3.44 -34.19
C MET A 1 -1.88 2.78 -35.26
N THR A 2 -2.76 1.87 -34.86
CA THR A 2 -3.63 1.12 -35.78
C THR A 2 -4.77 2.01 -36.32
N GLU A 3 -5.43 1.60 -37.40
CA GLU A 3 -6.61 2.29 -37.94
C GLU A 3 -7.74 2.38 -36.90
N SER A 4 -7.92 1.29 -36.13
CA SER A 4 -8.85 1.25 -34.99
C SER A 4 -8.51 2.30 -33.92
N GLN A 5 -7.24 2.45 -33.57
CA GLN A 5 -6.79 3.46 -32.63
C GLN A 5 -7.01 4.89 -33.15
N ARG A 6 -6.81 5.14 -34.46
CA ARG A 6 -7.14 6.44 -35.08
C ARG A 6 -8.61 6.78 -34.94
N GLN A 7 -9.49 5.86 -35.30
CA GLN A 7 -10.95 6.07 -35.20
C GLN A 7 -11.40 6.34 -33.76
N LYS A 8 -10.80 5.62 -32.79
CA LYS A 8 -11.03 5.82 -31.36
C LYS A 8 -10.55 7.19 -30.87
N ILE A 9 -9.39 7.67 -31.35
CA ILE A 9 -8.89 9.02 -31.03
C ILE A 9 -9.78 10.08 -31.67
N ASP A 10 -10.11 9.96 -32.95
CA ASP A 10 -10.95 10.92 -33.66
C ASP A 10 -12.32 11.05 -32.97
N TYR A 11 -12.87 9.92 -32.50
CA TYR A 11 -14.06 9.92 -31.67
C TYR A 11 -13.83 10.64 -30.35
N PHE A 12 -12.83 10.25 -29.55
CA PHE A 12 -12.51 10.90 -28.26
C PHE A 12 -12.31 12.41 -28.40
N GLN A 13 -11.64 12.86 -29.45
CA GLN A 13 -11.45 14.26 -29.82
C GLN A 13 -12.76 14.97 -30.15
N SER A 14 -13.67 14.31 -30.88
CA SER A 14 -14.97 14.86 -31.24
C SER A 14 -15.86 15.14 -30.01
N VAL A 15 -15.73 14.34 -28.95
CA VAL A 15 -16.55 14.47 -27.74
C VAL A 15 -15.90 15.36 -26.67
N THR A 16 -14.57 15.40 -26.61
CA THR A 16 -13.81 16.24 -25.66
C THR A 16 -13.47 17.63 -26.21
N ASN A 17 -13.71 17.88 -27.51
CA ASN A 17 -13.26 19.07 -28.25
C ASN A 17 -11.74 19.25 -28.31
N TRP A 18 -10.95 18.23 -27.98
CA TRP A 18 -9.50 18.28 -28.07
C TRP A 18 -9.07 18.06 -29.52
N LYS A 19 -8.48 19.08 -30.15
CA LYS A 19 -8.13 19.02 -31.59
C LYS A 19 -6.74 18.47 -31.89
N ASP A 20 -5.92 18.28 -30.86
CA ASP A 20 -4.53 17.91 -31.00
C ASP A 20 -4.35 16.43 -30.63
N GLN A 21 -4.01 15.64 -31.64
CA GLN A 21 -3.93 14.19 -31.54
C GLN A 21 -2.78 13.75 -30.65
N GLN A 22 -1.64 14.45 -30.74
CA GLN A 22 -0.49 14.13 -29.92
C GLN A 22 -0.78 14.47 -28.46
N LYS A 23 -1.49 15.56 -28.17
CA LYS A 23 -1.90 15.88 -26.79
C LYS A 23 -2.88 14.89 -26.18
N VAL A 24 -3.77 14.29 -26.98
CA VAL A 24 -4.64 13.21 -26.50
C VAL A 24 -3.80 11.99 -26.16
N ILE A 25 -2.87 11.60 -27.05
CA ILE A 25 -1.97 10.47 -26.80
C ILE A 25 -1.10 10.75 -25.56
N ASP A 26 -0.45 11.91 -25.49
CA ASP A 26 0.40 12.32 -24.37
C ASP A 26 -0.41 12.40 -23.06
N PHE A 27 -1.67 12.85 -23.11
CA PHE A 27 -2.55 12.86 -21.94
C PHE A 27 -2.90 11.43 -21.49
N LEU A 28 -3.28 10.56 -22.42
CA LEU A 28 -3.59 9.17 -22.10
C LEU A 28 -2.34 8.43 -21.58
N GLU A 29 -1.18 8.65 -22.19
CA GLU A 29 0.11 8.12 -21.73
C GLU A 29 0.53 8.71 -20.37
N LEU A 30 0.26 9.99 -20.11
CA LEU A 30 0.55 10.66 -18.83
C LEU A 30 -0.26 10.05 -17.68
N TYR A 31 -1.48 9.60 -17.95
CA TYR A 31 -2.31 8.86 -17.00
C TYR A 31 -2.16 7.34 -17.15
N GLU A 32 -1.20 6.88 -17.95
CA GLU A 32 -0.91 5.48 -18.28
C GLU A 32 -2.09 4.69 -18.87
N TRP A 33 -3.14 5.37 -19.33
CA TRP A 33 -4.33 4.70 -19.88
C TRP A 33 -4.01 4.09 -21.24
N ASP A 34 -4.38 2.82 -21.43
CA ASP A 34 -4.52 2.27 -22.77
C ASP A 34 -5.62 3.07 -23.49
N LEU A 35 -5.37 3.48 -24.74
CA LEU A 35 -6.34 4.20 -25.55
C LEU A 35 -7.67 3.43 -25.67
N ASP A 36 -7.60 2.11 -25.75
CA ASP A 36 -8.79 1.26 -25.80
C ASP A 36 -9.56 1.33 -24.48
N PHE A 37 -8.85 1.32 -23.36
CA PHE A 37 -9.40 1.45 -22.01
C PHE A 37 -10.02 2.83 -21.78
N ALA A 38 -9.34 3.91 -22.17
CA ALA A 38 -9.80 5.27 -22.01
C ALA A 38 -11.09 5.55 -22.77
N VAL A 39 -11.16 5.04 -24.01
CA VAL A 39 -12.31 5.21 -24.89
C VAL A 39 -13.47 4.34 -24.42
N GLU A 40 -13.22 3.09 -24.00
CA GLU A 40 -14.25 2.23 -23.42
C GLU A 40 -14.80 2.79 -22.10
N ALA A 41 -13.93 3.32 -21.23
CA ALA A 41 -14.33 3.98 -19.98
C ALA A 41 -15.22 5.20 -20.25
N PHE A 42 -14.82 6.03 -21.21
CA PHE A 42 -15.58 7.20 -21.62
C PHE A 42 -16.94 6.83 -22.25
N LEU A 43 -16.95 5.88 -23.18
CA LEU A 43 -18.16 5.39 -23.84
C LEU A 43 -19.14 4.76 -22.85
N THR A 44 -18.64 4.01 -21.87
CA THR A 44 -19.44 3.43 -20.78
C THR A 44 -20.04 4.55 -19.92
N SER A 45 -19.25 5.57 -19.57
CA SER A 45 -19.73 6.72 -18.78
C SER A 45 -20.76 7.59 -19.51
N THR A 46 -20.80 7.52 -20.85
CA THR A 46 -21.70 8.30 -21.71
C THR A 46 -22.86 7.48 -22.28
N GLY A 47 -22.91 6.16 -22.01
CA GLY A 47 -24.00 5.28 -22.40
C GLY A 47 -23.98 4.81 -23.87
N VAL A 48 -22.82 4.86 -24.55
CA VAL A 48 -22.68 4.48 -25.97
C VAL A 48 -22.01 3.10 -26.08
N SER A 49 -22.63 2.13 -26.78
CA SER A 49 -22.09 0.78 -27.00
C SER A 49 -21.55 0.59 -28.43
N ILE A 50 -20.38 -0.07 -28.58
CA ILE A 50 -19.82 -0.47 -29.89
C ILE A 50 -20.08 -1.97 -30.12
N ASN A 51 -20.73 -2.32 -31.23
CA ASN A 51 -20.79 -3.70 -31.73
C ASN A 51 -19.51 -4.01 -32.52
N SER A 52 -18.74 -5.01 -32.10
CA SER A 52 -17.49 -5.40 -32.74
C SER A 52 -17.67 -6.61 -33.69
N GLU A 53 -18.00 -6.35 -34.95
CA GLU A 53 -17.74 -7.27 -36.05
C GLU A 53 -17.25 -6.45 -37.25
N GLU A 54 -15.98 -6.62 -37.63
CA GLU A 54 -15.55 -6.85 -39.02
C GLU A 54 -14.02 -6.73 -39.22
N THR A 55 -13.43 -7.90 -39.52
CA THR A 55 -12.45 -8.17 -40.58
C THR A 55 -10.97 -7.77 -40.49
N THR A 56 -10.20 -8.85 -40.48
CA THR A 56 -8.84 -9.12 -40.97
C THR A 56 -8.45 -8.51 -42.34
N SER A 57 -7.20 -8.06 -42.49
CA SER A 57 -6.18 -8.62 -43.42
C SER A 57 -5.05 -7.62 -43.76
N GLY A 58 -3.80 -8.11 -43.83
CA GLY A 58 -2.71 -7.47 -44.58
C GLY A 58 -1.55 -6.82 -43.80
N LEU A 59 -0.49 -7.59 -43.52
CA LEU A 59 0.88 -7.11 -43.25
C LEU A 59 1.54 -6.62 -44.58
N PRO A 60 2.53 -5.69 -44.60
CA PRO A 60 3.88 -5.96 -44.05
C PRO A 60 4.76 -4.78 -43.55
N ASN A 61 5.83 -5.22 -42.85
CA ASN A 61 7.17 -4.62 -42.63
C ASN A 61 7.43 -3.58 -41.52
N LYS A 62 8.31 -4.01 -40.59
CA LYS A 62 8.96 -3.27 -39.48
C LYS A 62 9.85 -2.11 -39.96
N PRO A 63 10.03 -1.09 -39.11
CA PRO A 63 11.35 -0.53 -38.88
C PRO A 63 11.81 -0.57 -37.41
N THR A 64 13.13 -0.60 -37.30
CA THR A 64 14.01 -0.85 -36.16
C THR A 64 14.00 0.25 -35.09
N LEU A 65 14.04 -0.15 -33.82
CA LEU A 65 14.22 0.70 -32.63
C LEU A 65 15.65 1.28 -32.57
N LEU A 66 15.75 2.62 -32.47
CA LEU A 66 16.94 3.31 -31.99
C LEU A 66 16.77 3.60 -30.49
N ARG A 67 17.58 2.93 -29.67
CA ARG A 67 17.76 3.26 -28.25
C ARG A 67 18.48 4.60 -28.15
N THR A 68 17.92 5.53 -27.38
CA THR A 68 18.69 6.63 -26.80
C THR A 68 18.71 6.43 -25.29
N ASN A 69 19.92 6.38 -24.74
CA ASN A 69 20.17 6.35 -23.30
C ASN A 69 19.92 7.76 -22.74
N SER A 70 19.07 7.88 -21.72
CA SER A 70 19.04 9.07 -20.87
C SER A 70 19.48 8.70 -19.46
N THR A 71 20.68 9.13 -19.16
CA THR A 71 21.35 9.20 -17.85
C THR A 71 20.65 10.14 -16.88
N ASP A 72 20.67 9.74 -15.60
CA ASP A 72 20.73 10.56 -14.38
C ASP A 72 20.10 11.97 -14.38
N ILE A 73 18.93 12.07 -13.74
CA ILE A 73 18.43 13.35 -13.20
C ILE A 73 18.55 13.29 -11.68
N GLY A 74 19.71 13.69 -11.16
CA GLY A 74 19.92 13.93 -9.73
C GLY A 74 19.53 15.36 -9.36
N PHE A 75 18.49 15.53 -8.54
CA PHE A 75 18.12 16.82 -7.97
C PHE A 75 19.07 17.17 -6.81
N ARG A 76 19.85 18.26 -6.94
CA ARG A 76 20.60 18.87 -5.82
C ARG A 76 19.80 20.00 -5.20
N PHE A 77 19.57 19.93 -3.88
CA PHE A 77 19.02 21.02 -3.08
C PHE A 77 20.13 22.02 -2.71
N LYS A 78 19.87 23.33 -2.86
CA LYS A 78 20.73 24.42 -2.35
C LYS A 78 20.01 25.14 -1.20
N LEU A 79 20.64 25.21 -0.03
CA LEU A 79 20.16 26.02 1.10
C LEU A 79 20.43 27.51 0.83
N PRO A 80 19.59 28.45 1.31
CA PRO A 80 19.71 29.87 0.99
C PRO A 80 20.79 30.53 1.85
N ASN A 81 21.91 30.92 1.21
CA ASN A 81 22.79 32.08 1.49
C ASN A 81 24.28 31.81 1.21
N GLU A 82 24.66 31.56 -0.05
CA GLU A 82 26.05 31.78 -0.50
C GLU A 82 26.09 32.35 -1.94
N PRO A 83 26.88 33.41 -2.21
CA PRO A 83 27.07 33.94 -3.55
C PRO A 83 27.92 33.01 -4.41
N TRP A 84 27.71 33.06 -5.73
CA TRP A 84 28.51 32.35 -6.72
C TRP A 84 29.85 33.07 -6.95
N THR A 85 30.97 32.34 -6.89
CA THR A 85 32.23 32.76 -7.52
C THR A 85 32.71 31.64 -8.43
N GLU A 86 32.67 31.88 -9.74
CA GLU A 86 33.41 31.09 -10.73
C GLU A 86 34.88 31.45 -10.66
N GLN A 87 35.75 30.45 -10.50
CA GLN A 87 37.08 30.45 -11.09
C GLN A 87 37.60 29.01 -11.17
N GLU A 88 37.75 28.54 -12.40
CA GLU A 88 38.52 27.36 -12.75
C GLU A 88 40.01 27.60 -12.50
N THR A 89 40.70 26.63 -11.91
CA THR A 89 42.09 26.33 -12.27
C THR A 89 42.40 24.86 -12.03
N LEU A 90 42.82 24.20 -13.11
CA LEU A 90 43.52 22.92 -13.15
C LEU A 90 44.87 23.02 -12.43
N SER A 91 45.23 22.01 -11.62
CA SER A 91 46.62 21.59 -11.47
C SER A 91 46.74 20.18 -10.89
N GLU A 92 47.47 19.34 -11.60
CA GLU A 92 47.98 18.03 -11.17
C GLU A 92 48.92 18.13 -9.95
N ASN A 93 48.93 17.12 -9.07
CA ASN A 93 50.13 16.38 -8.68
C ASN A 93 49.87 15.29 -7.62
N HIS A 94 50.15 14.05 -8.03
CA HIS A 94 51.07 13.06 -7.46
C HIS A 94 51.20 12.76 -5.93
N GLN A 95 51.38 11.44 -5.71
CA GLN A 95 51.98 10.70 -4.56
C GLN A 95 51.09 10.52 -3.31
N GLN A 96 51.02 9.36 -2.63
CA GLN A 96 51.83 8.14 -2.61
C GLN A 96 51.09 7.10 -1.72
N GLN A 97 51.22 5.80 -2.02
CA GLN A 97 51.58 4.69 -1.08
C GLN A 97 51.03 3.32 -1.50
N THR A 98 51.84 2.66 -2.32
CA THR A 98 52.35 1.28 -2.22
C THR A 98 51.54 0.17 -1.54
N SER A 99 51.32 -0.86 -2.37
CA SER A 99 51.15 -2.29 -2.12
C SER A 99 52.08 -2.93 -1.07
N ASN A 100 51.59 -3.99 -0.43
CA ASN A 100 52.38 -5.22 -0.21
C ASN A 100 51.49 -6.47 -0.09
N HIS A 101 51.72 -7.42 -0.99
CA HIS A 101 51.29 -8.81 -0.90
C HIS A 101 52.48 -9.65 -0.39
N SER A 102 52.24 -10.62 0.49
CA SER A 102 53.05 -11.85 0.52
C SER A 102 52.24 -13.05 1.02
N SER A 103 52.29 -14.11 0.23
CA SER A 103 51.76 -15.46 0.42
C SER A 103 52.35 -16.23 1.61
N MET A 104 51.61 -17.22 2.15
CA MET A 104 52.15 -18.57 2.40
C MET A 104 51.08 -19.62 2.77
N LYS A 105 50.96 -20.62 1.87
CA LYS A 105 50.76 -22.08 2.00
C LYS A 105 50.04 -22.73 3.20
N SER A 106 49.12 -23.65 2.87
CA SER A 106 48.61 -24.75 3.73
C SER A 106 49.65 -25.87 3.95
N PRO A 107 49.44 -26.75 4.94
CA PRO A 107 49.11 -28.14 4.59
C PRO A 107 48.08 -28.84 5.50
N HIS A 108 47.55 -29.95 4.99
CA HIS A 108 46.59 -30.90 5.57
C HIS A 108 46.97 -31.47 6.96
N HIS A 109 45.96 -31.75 7.79
CA HIS A 109 45.87 -32.98 8.59
C HIS A 109 44.42 -33.30 8.98
N SER A 110 44.02 -34.54 8.71
CA SER A 110 42.85 -35.23 9.25
C SER A 110 43.17 -35.82 10.64
N LEU A 111 42.22 -35.77 11.60
CA LEU A 111 41.79 -36.91 12.44
C LEU A 111 40.88 -36.47 13.62
N ASN A 112 39.84 -37.28 13.82
CA ASN A 112 39.14 -37.63 15.07
C ASN A 112 38.04 -36.74 15.65
N ALA A 113 36.82 -37.23 15.43
CA ALA A 113 35.68 -37.12 16.32
C ALA A 113 36.00 -37.73 17.70
N LEU A 114 35.66 -37.01 18.77
CA LEU A 114 35.08 -37.50 20.04
C LEU A 114 35.05 -36.36 21.07
N SER A 115 33.94 -36.28 21.81
CA SER A 115 33.67 -35.45 23.00
C SER A 115 33.34 -33.96 22.79
N HIS A 116 32.09 -33.66 22.41
CA HIS A 116 31.45 -32.36 22.68
C HIS A 116 30.02 -32.54 23.24
N GLN A 117 29.81 -33.60 24.04
CA GLN A 117 28.57 -33.83 24.81
C GLN A 117 28.71 -33.47 26.30
N GLN A 118 29.85 -32.93 26.74
CA GLN A 118 30.10 -32.61 28.16
C GLN A 118 30.22 -31.10 28.47
N THR A 119 30.16 -30.22 27.48
CA THR A 119 30.23 -28.75 27.70
C THR A 119 28.84 -28.11 27.84
N VAL A 120 27.76 -28.80 27.46
CA VAL A 120 26.39 -28.23 27.47
C VAL A 120 25.74 -28.26 28.86
N ASN A 121 26.20 -29.11 29.78
CA ASN A 121 25.60 -29.23 31.11
C ASN A 121 26.26 -28.35 32.20
N ARG A 122 27.26 -27.52 31.87
CA ARG A 122 27.92 -26.63 32.85
C ARG A 122 27.47 -25.17 32.82
N PHE A 123 26.62 -24.79 31.87
CA PHE A 123 26.05 -23.43 31.81
C PHE A 123 24.66 -23.30 32.44
N ASN A 124 24.01 -24.40 32.84
CA ASN A 124 22.67 -24.38 33.44
C ASN A 124 22.64 -24.45 34.97
N GLN A 125 23.79 -24.36 35.66
CA GLN A 125 23.84 -24.40 37.12
C GLN A 125 24.89 -23.45 37.70
N THR A 126 24.74 -22.15 37.46
CA THR A 126 25.28 -21.15 38.39
C THR A 126 24.55 -19.81 38.26
N THR A 127 24.06 -19.33 39.41
CA THR A 127 23.58 -17.96 39.69
C THR A 127 22.27 -17.50 39.06
N THR A 128 21.18 -18.09 39.53
CA THR A 128 20.00 -17.33 39.96
C THR A 128 20.39 -16.42 41.12
N THR A 129 20.44 -15.10 40.86
CA THR A 129 19.99 -13.98 41.71
C THR A 129 20.57 -12.70 41.09
N SER A 130 19.91 -12.16 40.07
CA SER A 130 20.04 -10.74 39.75
C SER A 130 18.65 -10.11 39.82
N ASN A 131 18.59 -9.02 40.58
CA ASN A 131 17.38 -8.33 40.98
C ASN A 131 16.93 -7.40 39.84
N THR A 132 16.48 -7.94 38.69
CA THR A 132 16.04 -7.12 37.53
C THR A 132 14.56 -6.74 37.58
N LYS A 133 13.75 -7.40 38.42
CA LYS A 133 12.32 -7.08 38.62
C LYS A 133 12.02 -5.59 38.83
N PRO A 134 12.76 -4.82 39.65
CA PRO A 134 12.45 -3.41 39.88
C PRO A 134 12.67 -2.53 38.64
N PHE A 135 13.60 -2.90 37.74
CA PHE A 135 13.89 -2.13 36.53
C PHE A 135 12.90 -2.48 35.42
N ASP A 136 12.58 -3.76 35.25
CA ASP A 136 11.51 -4.20 34.34
C ASP A 136 10.16 -3.61 34.76
N ASP A 137 9.83 -3.61 36.05
CA ASP A 137 8.60 -3.00 36.57
C ASP A 137 8.59 -1.47 36.40
N GLN A 138 9.72 -0.78 36.51
CA GLN A 138 9.81 0.68 36.29
C GLN A 138 9.77 1.08 34.83
N VAL A 139 10.42 0.31 33.94
CA VAL A 139 10.33 0.49 32.49
C VAL A 139 8.93 0.14 32.01
N ASP A 140 8.31 -0.91 32.57
CA ASP A 140 6.92 -1.22 32.31
C ASP A 140 5.97 -0.18 32.86
N GLN A 141 6.22 0.38 34.05
CA GLN A 141 5.39 1.44 34.62
C GLN A 141 5.57 2.76 33.86
N PHE A 142 6.78 3.09 33.41
CA PHE A 142 7.06 4.22 32.53
C PHE A 142 6.37 4.04 31.16
N ALA A 143 6.52 2.87 30.55
CA ALA A 143 5.88 2.54 29.29
C ALA A 143 4.35 2.43 29.43
N ARG A 144 3.80 1.94 30.55
CA ARG A 144 2.35 1.94 30.84
C ARG A 144 1.85 3.35 31.12
N SER A 145 2.62 4.21 31.77
CA SER A 145 2.21 5.61 32.02
C SER A 145 2.12 6.45 30.74
N HIS A 146 2.85 6.09 29.67
CA HIS A 146 2.85 6.81 28.40
C HIS A 146 2.17 6.07 27.23
N ALA A 147 1.92 4.76 27.35
CA ALA A 147 1.39 3.94 26.25
C ALA A 147 0.01 3.33 26.52
N THR A 148 -0.72 3.75 27.56
CA THR A 148 -1.99 3.08 27.88
C THR A 148 -3.18 3.97 27.55
N THR A 149 -3.99 3.45 26.62
CA THR A 149 -5.30 3.89 26.10
C THR A 149 -5.24 4.74 24.82
N ILE A 150 -6.04 4.37 23.81
CA ILE A 150 -6.29 5.13 22.57
C ILE A 150 -6.61 6.60 22.87
N SER A 151 -7.25 6.87 24.03
CA SER A 151 -7.56 8.21 24.53
C SER A 151 -6.34 9.05 24.93
N ALA A 152 -5.23 8.44 25.34
CA ALA A 152 -4.02 9.14 25.76
C ALA A 152 -3.18 9.65 24.56
N ILE A 153 -3.37 9.05 23.38
CA ILE A 153 -2.68 9.42 22.14
C ILE A 153 -3.26 10.75 21.58
N PHE A 154 -4.48 11.14 21.97
CA PHE A 154 -5.22 12.24 21.34
C PHE A 154 -6.07 13.09 22.31
N PRO A 155 -5.48 13.84 23.24
CA PRO A 155 -6.26 14.75 24.07
C PRO A 155 -7.04 15.79 23.24
N ASP A 156 -6.50 16.24 22.10
CA ASP A 156 -7.08 17.30 21.28
C ASP A 156 -8.21 16.85 20.34
N ILE A 157 -8.35 15.55 20.01
CA ILE A 157 -9.44 15.09 19.11
C ILE A 157 -10.65 14.69 19.95
N ASN A 158 -10.43 13.99 21.07
CA ASN A 158 -11.50 13.52 21.96
C ASN A 158 -12.28 14.67 22.62
N GLN A 159 -11.71 15.88 22.67
CA GLN A 159 -12.46 17.07 23.12
C GLN A 159 -13.65 17.42 22.21
N PHE A 160 -13.73 16.83 21.01
CA PHE A 160 -14.79 17.08 20.04
C PHE A 160 -15.83 15.96 19.93
N ASP A 161 -15.84 14.97 20.84
CA ASP A 161 -16.73 13.80 20.81
C ASP A 161 -18.23 14.14 20.70
N HIS A 162 -18.63 15.39 20.98
CA HIS A 162 -20.01 15.87 20.86
C HIS A 162 -20.24 16.95 19.80
N ASN A 163 -19.21 17.37 19.06
CA ASN A 163 -19.35 18.41 18.03
C ASN A 163 -18.48 18.15 16.79
N LYS A 164 -19.00 17.28 15.91
CA LYS A 164 -18.36 16.95 14.63
C LYS A 164 -18.10 18.16 13.73
N GLN A 165 -18.93 19.20 13.81
CA GLN A 165 -18.73 20.41 13.00
C GLN A 165 -17.49 21.20 13.46
N GLN A 166 -17.27 21.30 14.78
CA GLN A 166 -16.05 21.89 15.32
C GLN A 166 -14.83 21.06 14.95
N LEU A 167 -14.90 19.72 15.01
CA LEU A 167 -13.81 18.86 14.56
C LEU A 167 -13.47 19.08 13.09
N LEU A 168 -14.47 19.15 12.20
CA LEU A 168 -14.25 19.44 10.77
C LEU A 168 -13.60 20.81 10.56
N GLN A 169 -14.02 21.84 11.30
CA GLN A 169 -13.40 23.18 11.26
C GLN A 169 -11.97 23.17 11.78
N TYR A 170 -11.70 22.39 12.83
CA TYR A 170 -10.38 22.21 13.41
C TYR A 170 -9.44 21.53 12.40
N ILE A 171 -9.87 20.42 11.78
CA ILE A 171 -9.13 19.74 10.71
C ILE A 171 -8.84 20.71 9.58
N ASP A 172 -9.88 21.36 9.06
CA ASP A 172 -9.79 22.32 7.95
C ASP A 172 -8.83 23.48 8.27
N SER A 173 -8.78 23.96 9.51
CA SER A 173 -7.87 25.04 9.93
C SER A 173 -6.41 24.57 10.09
N ASN A 174 -6.18 23.27 10.27
CA ASN A 174 -4.86 22.67 10.48
C ASN A 174 -4.28 22.00 9.23
N ILE A 175 -4.93 22.11 8.06
CA ILE A 175 -4.36 21.64 6.80
C ILE A 175 -3.09 22.44 6.49
N ILE A 176 -1.95 21.75 6.49
CA ILE A 176 -0.66 22.34 6.14
C ILE A 176 -0.70 22.77 4.68
N GLY A 177 -0.47 24.07 4.45
CA GLY A 177 -0.45 24.66 3.12
C GLY A 177 -1.77 25.26 2.64
N LYS A 178 -2.86 25.21 3.42
CA LYS A 178 -4.19 25.71 3.01
C LYS A 178 -4.23 27.16 2.51
N ASN A 179 -3.39 28.03 3.08
CA ASN A 179 -3.35 29.45 2.73
C ASN A 179 -2.06 29.84 1.99
N VAL A 180 -1.31 28.86 1.49
CA VAL A 180 -0.11 29.14 0.69
C VAL A 180 -0.53 29.84 -0.59
N GLN A 181 0.23 30.87 -0.94
CA GLN A 181 0.12 31.53 -2.22
C GLN A 181 1.19 30.98 -3.16
N ILE A 182 0.80 30.79 -4.42
CA ILE A 182 1.71 30.39 -5.49
C ILE A 182 1.83 31.54 -6.49
N ASN A 183 3.05 31.76 -6.97
CA ASN A 183 3.31 32.70 -8.04
C ASN A 183 2.91 32.05 -9.36
N THR A 184 1.96 32.66 -10.06
CA THR A 184 1.53 32.24 -11.39
C THR A 184 1.93 33.31 -12.41
N PRO A 185 1.89 33.01 -13.72
CA PRO A 185 2.06 34.03 -14.76
C PRO A 185 1.08 35.22 -14.64
N TRP A 186 -0.03 35.06 -13.91
CA TRP A 186 -1.04 36.09 -13.68
C TRP A 186 -0.97 36.72 -12.28
N GLY A 187 0.19 36.61 -11.62
CA GLY A 187 0.44 37.12 -10.28
C GLY A 187 0.22 36.09 -9.18
N SER A 188 0.27 36.57 -7.94
CA SER A 188 0.08 35.73 -6.76
C SER A 188 -1.37 35.25 -6.67
N ARG A 189 -1.56 33.94 -6.49
CA ARG A 189 -2.85 33.29 -6.33
C ARG A 189 -2.84 32.40 -5.10
N LYS A 190 -3.96 32.37 -4.37
CA LYS A 190 -4.16 31.37 -3.31
C LYS A 190 -4.20 29.97 -3.96
N MET A 191 -3.39 29.05 -3.46
CA MET A 191 -3.41 27.66 -3.92
C MET A 191 -4.69 26.99 -3.40
N ILE A 192 -5.45 26.39 -4.31
CA ILE A 192 -6.62 25.55 -4.00
C ILE A 192 -6.22 24.12 -4.33
N TYR A 193 -6.19 23.26 -3.33
CA TYR A 193 -5.89 21.84 -3.53
C TYR A 193 -7.18 21.06 -3.71
N ALA A 194 -7.35 20.45 -4.88
CA ALA A 194 -8.51 19.66 -5.27
C ALA A 194 -8.12 18.26 -5.79
N ASP A 195 -6.98 17.75 -5.33
CA ASP A 195 -6.39 16.48 -5.80
C ASP A 195 -6.27 15.45 -4.65
N TYR A 196 -7.26 15.45 -3.76
CA TYR A 196 -7.28 14.58 -2.57
C TYR A 196 -7.40 13.09 -2.92
N THR A 197 -7.91 12.75 -4.11
CA THR A 197 -7.96 11.37 -4.62
C THR A 197 -6.57 10.80 -4.91
N ALA A 198 -5.60 11.65 -5.27
CA ALA A 198 -4.21 11.26 -5.46
C ALA A 198 -3.47 11.16 -4.12
N SER A 199 -3.60 12.16 -3.24
CA SER A 199 -2.98 12.14 -1.91
C SER A 199 -3.65 13.12 -0.95
N GLY A 200 -3.66 12.78 0.33
CA GLY A 200 -4.09 13.70 1.37
C GLY A 200 -3.04 14.78 1.66
N ARG A 201 -3.46 15.82 2.39
CA ARG A 201 -2.55 16.86 2.91
C ARG A 201 -2.14 16.56 4.34
N GLY A 202 -0.94 16.97 4.74
CA GLY A 202 -0.49 16.88 6.14
C GLY A 202 -1.31 17.78 7.08
N LEU A 203 -1.37 17.40 8.35
CA LEU A 203 -2.08 18.14 9.40
C LEU A 203 -1.12 18.60 10.48
N THR A 204 -1.17 19.88 10.84
CA THR A 204 -0.24 20.48 11.80
C THR A 204 -0.23 19.76 13.15
N PHE A 205 -1.40 19.40 13.69
CA PHE A 205 -1.48 18.73 14.98
C PHE A 205 -0.92 17.29 14.95
N ILE A 206 -1.04 16.57 13.82
CA ILE A 206 -0.42 15.24 13.67
C ILE A 206 1.10 15.40 13.63
N GLU A 207 1.61 16.35 12.86
CA GLU A 207 3.07 16.56 12.78
C GLU A 207 3.65 17.06 14.10
N HIS A 208 2.94 17.92 14.84
CA HIS A 208 3.33 18.31 16.20
C HIS A 208 3.32 17.12 17.16
N TYR A 209 2.33 16.21 17.07
CA TYR A 209 2.31 15.02 17.89
C TYR A 209 3.51 14.12 17.60
N MET A 210 3.81 13.87 16.32
CA MET A 210 4.97 13.09 15.89
C MET A 210 6.28 13.73 16.39
N MET A 211 6.41 15.05 16.25
CA MET A 211 7.59 15.82 16.67
C MET A 211 7.81 15.82 18.18
N ASN A 212 6.74 15.98 18.96
CA ASN A 212 6.86 16.23 20.40
C ASN A 212 6.72 14.96 21.25
N ASN A 213 6.04 13.92 20.76
CA ASN A 213 5.70 12.73 21.55
C ASN A 213 6.29 11.42 21.01
N VAL A 214 6.61 11.34 19.71
CA VAL A 214 7.10 10.11 19.09
C VAL A 214 8.61 10.18 18.85
N LEU A 215 9.05 11.19 18.09
CA LEU A 215 10.46 11.33 17.70
C LEU A 215 11.45 11.45 18.87
N PRO A 216 11.14 12.13 20.00
CA PRO A 216 12.08 12.21 21.12
C PRO A 216 12.41 10.86 21.78
N TYR A 217 11.52 9.87 21.64
CA TYR A 217 11.65 8.53 22.20
C TYR A 217 11.88 7.45 21.13
N TYR A 218 12.15 7.86 19.89
CA TYR A 218 12.29 6.91 18.78
C TYR A 218 13.51 6.01 18.98
N ALA A 219 13.29 4.70 18.86
CA ALA A 219 14.34 3.71 18.69
C ALA A 219 13.84 2.56 17.80
N ASN A 220 14.77 1.84 17.18
CA ASN A 220 14.41 0.67 16.38
C ASN A 220 13.80 -0.42 17.26
N THR A 221 12.77 -1.12 16.75
CA THR A 221 11.97 -2.10 17.50
C THR A 221 12.73 -3.40 17.82
N HIS A 222 13.88 -3.65 17.18
CA HIS A 222 14.71 -4.85 17.39
C HIS A 222 15.53 -4.86 18.69
N SER A 223 15.48 -3.79 19.50
CA SER A 223 16.27 -3.65 20.73
C SER A 223 15.38 -3.73 21.98
N GLU A 224 14.77 -4.89 22.23
CA GLU A 224 13.72 -5.09 23.26
C GLU A 224 14.13 -4.69 24.69
N ASN A 225 15.43 -4.64 25.00
CA ASN A 225 15.95 -4.24 26.32
C ASN A 225 16.10 -2.71 26.52
N ASN A 226 15.70 -1.89 25.53
CA ASN A 226 15.76 -0.42 25.60
C ASN A 226 14.35 0.16 25.80
N ALA A 227 14.17 1.02 26.81
CA ALA A 227 12.89 1.68 27.08
C ALA A 227 12.32 2.45 25.86
N CYS A 228 13.18 3.13 25.09
CA CYS A 228 12.76 3.83 23.86
C CYS A 228 12.28 2.85 22.77
N ALA A 229 12.94 1.70 22.66
CA ALA A 229 12.55 0.68 21.68
C ALA A 229 11.21 0.04 22.09
N LEU A 230 11.05 -0.28 23.37
CA LEU A 230 9.79 -0.78 23.91
C LEU A 230 8.64 0.21 23.68
N GLN A 231 8.85 1.49 23.95
CA GLN A 231 7.85 2.54 23.70
C GLN A 231 7.49 2.64 22.21
N THR A 232 8.50 2.63 21.34
CA THR A 232 8.30 2.69 19.89
C THR A 232 7.53 1.48 19.36
N THR A 233 7.85 0.28 19.84
CA THR A 233 7.10 -0.96 19.56
C THR A 233 5.64 -0.82 20.02
N LYS A 234 5.41 -0.33 21.24
CA LYS A 234 4.04 -0.11 21.76
C LYS A 234 3.24 0.89 20.93
N PHE A 235 3.83 1.99 20.47
CA PHE A 235 3.13 2.93 19.58
C PHE A 235 2.73 2.28 18.26
N ARG A 236 3.62 1.49 17.68
CA ARG A 236 3.37 0.79 16.43
C ARG A 236 2.27 -0.27 16.55
N GLU A 237 2.34 -1.11 17.57
CA GLU A 237 1.31 -2.13 17.80
C GLU A 237 -0.02 -1.52 18.29
N GLY A 238 0.03 -0.38 18.97
CA GLY A 238 -1.13 0.45 19.26
C GLY A 238 -1.80 0.95 17.98
N ALA A 239 -1.02 1.44 17.01
CA ALA A 239 -1.54 1.84 15.70
C ALA A 239 -2.19 0.66 14.95
N ARG A 240 -1.57 -0.53 15.00
CA ARG A 240 -2.16 -1.75 14.42
C ARG A 240 -3.49 -2.11 15.10
N THR A 241 -3.54 -2.05 16.42
CA THR A 241 -4.75 -2.33 17.21
C THR A 241 -5.88 -1.37 16.86
N ILE A 242 -5.56 -0.08 16.72
CA ILE A 242 -6.50 0.96 16.27
C ILE A 242 -7.08 0.60 14.90
N ILE A 243 -6.21 0.24 13.93
CA ILE A 243 -6.65 -0.14 12.59
C ILE A 243 -7.54 -1.39 12.65
N LYS A 244 -7.14 -2.43 13.40
CA LYS A 244 -7.93 -3.67 13.59
C LYS A 244 -9.34 -3.35 14.11
N GLN A 245 -9.45 -2.51 15.13
CA GLN A 245 -10.74 -2.12 15.70
C GLN A 245 -11.63 -1.43 14.65
N TYR A 246 -11.08 -0.50 13.89
CA TYR A 246 -11.86 0.33 12.97
C TYR A 246 -12.25 -0.32 11.66
N VAL A 247 -11.56 -1.40 11.29
CA VAL A 247 -11.92 -2.21 10.12
C VAL A 247 -12.72 -3.44 10.50
N ASN A 248 -13.18 -3.53 11.76
CA ASN A 248 -13.88 -4.70 12.31
C ASN A 248 -13.09 -6.01 12.09
N ALA A 249 -11.77 -5.98 12.31
CA ALA A 249 -10.91 -7.15 12.22
C ALA A 249 -11.11 -8.06 13.46
N THR A 250 -11.02 -9.36 13.23
CA THR A 250 -11.11 -10.41 14.25
C THR A 250 -9.74 -11.04 14.50
N ASP A 251 -9.66 -12.02 15.39
CA ASP A 251 -8.45 -12.81 15.60
C ASP A 251 -8.06 -13.64 14.37
N ASP A 252 -8.96 -13.83 13.41
CA ASP A 252 -8.68 -14.49 12.13
C ASP A 252 -8.12 -13.54 11.06
N ASP A 253 -7.97 -12.26 11.39
CA ASP A 253 -7.45 -11.23 10.50
C ASP A 253 -6.06 -10.76 10.94
N VAL A 254 -5.21 -10.49 9.96
CA VAL A 254 -3.92 -9.83 10.14
C VAL A 254 -3.95 -8.47 9.46
N VAL A 255 -3.29 -7.50 10.07
CA VAL A 255 -2.99 -6.19 9.50
C VAL A 255 -1.50 -6.17 9.28
N ILE A 256 -1.05 -5.88 8.06
CA ILE A 256 0.36 -5.83 7.69
C ILE A 256 0.65 -4.44 7.11
N PHE A 257 1.61 -3.74 7.72
CA PHE A 257 2.19 -2.52 7.19
C PHE A 257 3.16 -2.89 6.08
N THR A 258 2.86 -2.42 4.88
CA THR A 258 3.63 -2.75 3.69
C THR A 258 4.50 -1.57 3.25
N GLY A 259 4.93 -1.57 1.99
CA GLY A 259 5.66 -0.45 1.39
C GLY A 259 4.73 0.70 1.00
N SER A 260 4.95 1.26 -0.18
CA SER A 260 4.22 2.44 -0.65
C SER A 260 2.84 2.08 -1.22
N GLY A 261 1.79 2.53 -0.54
CA GLY A 261 0.40 2.44 -1.01
C GLY A 261 -0.15 1.01 -1.15
N SER A 262 -1.37 0.90 -1.69
CA SER A 262 -2.02 -0.38 -1.98
C SER A 262 -1.20 -1.23 -2.94
N THR A 263 -0.39 -0.63 -3.82
CA THR A 263 0.53 -1.34 -4.71
C THR A 263 1.42 -2.31 -3.94
N ALA A 264 2.04 -1.88 -2.84
CA ALA A 264 2.90 -2.74 -2.05
C ALA A 264 2.11 -3.83 -1.29
N ALA A 265 0.89 -3.53 -0.87
CA ALA A 265 -0.01 -4.50 -0.24
C ALA A 265 -0.43 -5.61 -1.22
N ILE A 266 -0.78 -5.23 -2.45
CA ILE A 266 -1.18 -6.17 -3.52
C ILE A 266 -0.01 -7.06 -3.92
N ASN A 267 1.17 -6.49 -4.17
CA ASN A 267 2.37 -7.29 -4.50
C ASN A 267 2.72 -8.27 -3.37
N LYS A 268 2.66 -7.81 -2.11
CA LYS A 268 2.89 -8.69 -0.96
C LYS A 268 1.89 -9.84 -0.93
N LEU A 269 0.61 -9.59 -1.18
CA LEU A 269 -0.41 -10.65 -1.21
C LEU A 269 -0.15 -11.62 -2.36
N VAL A 270 0.16 -11.13 -3.57
CA VAL A 270 0.51 -11.97 -4.73
C VAL A 270 1.67 -12.92 -4.39
N ASP A 271 2.71 -12.42 -3.71
CA ASP A 271 3.85 -13.24 -3.30
C ASP A 271 3.48 -14.22 -2.17
N VAL A 272 2.64 -13.83 -1.20
CA VAL A 272 2.11 -14.70 -0.14
C VAL A 272 1.31 -15.86 -0.71
N LEU A 273 0.50 -15.58 -1.73
CA LEU A 273 -0.29 -16.58 -2.46
C LEU A 273 0.56 -17.46 -3.37
N GLN A 274 1.86 -17.19 -3.51
CA GLN A 274 2.81 -17.97 -4.32
C GLN A 274 2.38 -18.13 -5.79
N LEU A 275 1.66 -17.14 -6.35
CA LEU A 275 1.15 -17.17 -7.73
C LEU A 275 2.25 -17.17 -8.82
N ARG A 276 3.51 -17.04 -8.43
CA ARG A 276 4.67 -17.21 -9.31
C ARG A 276 5.09 -18.67 -9.47
N ASP A 277 4.61 -19.57 -8.61
CA ASP A 277 4.77 -21.02 -8.76
C ASP A 277 3.77 -21.52 -9.83
N GLU A 278 4.27 -22.28 -10.81
CA GLU A 278 3.46 -22.79 -11.91
C GLU A 278 2.28 -23.66 -11.45
N ASN A 279 2.49 -24.46 -10.41
CA ASN A 279 1.46 -25.38 -9.92
C ASN A 279 0.29 -24.60 -9.32
N VAL A 280 0.59 -23.56 -8.53
CA VAL A 280 -0.44 -22.68 -7.95
C VAL A 280 -1.11 -21.84 -9.05
N ARG A 281 -0.31 -21.28 -9.96
CA ARG A 281 -0.78 -20.40 -11.03
C ARG A 281 -1.72 -21.10 -11.99
N SER A 282 -1.37 -22.29 -12.45
CA SER A 282 -2.16 -23.04 -13.44
C SER A 282 -3.52 -23.49 -12.91
N GLU A 283 -3.62 -23.68 -11.60
CA GLU A 283 -4.85 -24.05 -10.89
C GLU A 283 -5.70 -22.83 -10.48
N THR A 284 -5.21 -21.61 -10.68
CA THR A 284 -5.88 -20.37 -10.26
C THR A 284 -6.45 -19.58 -11.44
N VAL A 285 -7.59 -18.92 -11.21
CA VAL A 285 -8.14 -17.88 -12.09
C VAL A 285 -8.40 -16.61 -11.29
N VAL A 286 -8.04 -15.46 -11.86
CA VAL A 286 -8.23 -14.14 -11.24
C VAL A 286 -9.24 -13.32 -12.03
N PHE A 287 -10.25 -12.80 -11.35
CA PHE A 287 -11.25 -11.89 -11.90
C PHE A 287 -10.93 -10.44 -11.51
N ILE A 288 -11.02 -9.54 -12.50
CA ILE A 288 -10.91 -8.09 -12.31
C ILE A 288 -12.07 -7.36 -12.98
N THR A 289 -12.36 -6.12 -12.59
CA THR A 289 -13.33 -5.27 -13.31
C THR A 289 -12.67 -4.48 -14.43
N THR A 290 -13.46 -3.78 -15.24
CA THR A 290 -12.95 -2.84 -16.24
C THR A 290 -12.29 -1.61 -15.63
N PHE A 291 -12.60 -1.20 -14.40
CA PHE A 291 -12.09 0.07 -13.83
C PHE A 291 -11.07 -0.09 -12.70
N GLU A 292 -10.34 -1.21 -12.70
CA GLU A 292 -9.26 -1.40 -11.74
C GLU A 292 -8.10 -0.43 -11.97
N HIS A 293 -7.56 0.10 -10.87
CA HIS A 293 -6.31 0.84 -10.91
C HIS A 293 -5.16 -0.08 -11.36
N HIS A 294 -4.13 0.43 -12.03
CA HIS A 294 -3.01 -0.41 -12.52
C HIS A 294 -2.33 -1.21 -11.41
N SER A 295 -2.25 -0.65 -10.21
CA SER A 295 -1.79 -1.36 -9.01
C SER A 295 -2.57 -2.64 -8.70
N ASN A 296 -3.82 -2.74 -9.13
CA ASN A 296 -4.70 -3.91 -8.98
C ASN A 296 -4.93 -4.66 -10.30
N ILE A 297 -4.10 -4.44 -11.32
CA ILE A 297 -4.10 -5.21 -12.58
C ILE A 297 -2.72 -5.83 -12.80
N LEU A 298 -1.68 -4.99 -12.83
CA LEU A 298 -0.35 -5.39 -13.27
C LEU A 298 0.27 -6.47 -12.38
N PRO A 299 0.21 -6.41 -11.03
CA PRO A 299 0.81 -7.46 -10.20
C PRO A 299 0.23 -8.84 -10.49
N TRP A 300 -1.08 -8.93 -10.73
CA TRP A 300 -1.75 -10.18 -11.10
C TRP A 300 -1.36 -10.62 -12.50
N LYS A 301 -1.42 -9.71 -13.48
CA LYS A 301 -1.07 -9.99 -14.88
C LYS A 301 0.37 -10.49 -15.04
N GLU A 302 1.32 -9.88 -14.34
CA GLU A 302 2.75 -10.23 -14.43
C GLU A 302 3.07 -11.60 -13.79
N THR A 303 2.18 -12.18 -12.99
CA THR A 303 2.31 -13.60 -12.61
C THR A 303 2.09 -14.52 -13.79
N GLY A 304 1.33 -14.08 -14.81
CA GLY A 304 0.85 -14.89 -15.91
C GLY A 304 -0.36 -15.77 -15.57
N VAL A 305 -1.00 -15.57 -14.41
CA VAL A 305 -2.26 -16.26 -14.07
C VAL A 305 -3.34 -15.94 -15.10
N GLU A 306 -4.27 -16.88 -15.32
CA GLU A 306 -5.42 -16.61 -16.15
C GLU A 306 -6.26 -15.48 -15.55
N LEU A 307 -6.45 -14.41 -16.32
CA LEU A 307 -7.07 -13.19 -15.85
C LEU A 307 -8.32 -12.88 -16.67
N ILE A 308 -9.48 -12.87 -16.01
CA ILE A 308 -10.78 -12.64 -16.63
C ILE A 308 -11.28 -11.26 -16.25
N ARG A 309 -11.58 -10.44 -17.26
CA ARG A 309 -12.16 -9.11 -17.07
C ARG A 309 -13.68 -9.17 -17.13
N ILE A 310 -14.33 -8.68 -16.08
CA ILE A 310 -15.78 -8.58 -15.98
C ILE A 310 -16.21 -7.25 -16.57
N PRO A 311 -17.15 -7.23 -17.53
CA PRO A 311 -17.67 -6.00 -18.09
C PRO A 311 -18.51 -5.24 -17.07
N ASN A 312 -18.77 -3.96 -17.37
CA ASN A 312 -19.72 -3.19 -16.58
C ASN A 312 -21.14 -3.33 -17.14
N ASN A 313 -22.13 -3.23 -16.26
CA ASN A 313 -23.51 -3.03 -16.64
C ASN A 313 -23.76 -1.58 -17.10
N LYS A 314 -25.00 -1.28 -17.48
CA LYS A 314 -25.41 0.04 -18.00
C LYS A 314 -25.25 1.18 -17.00
N GLN A 315 -25.06 0.89 -15.72
CA GLN A 315 -24.84 1.85 -14.64
C GLN A 315 -23.35 2.05 -14.32
N GLY A 316 -22.45 1.39 -15.08
CA GLY A 316 -21.01 1.44 -14.81
C GLY A 316 -20.57 0.60 -13.60
N LEU A 317 -21.45 -0.25 -13.07
CA LEU A 317 -21.17 -1.21 -12.00
C LEU A 317 -20.80 -2.57 -12.59
N ILE A 318 -20.31 -3.49 -11.76
CA ILE A 318 -20.00 -4.87 -12.15
C ILE A 318 -21.24 -5.53 -12.78
N ASP A 319 -21.09 -6.17 -13.94
CA ASP A 319 -22.12 -7.06 -14.50
C ASP A 319 -22.18 -8.35 -13.67
N GLU A 320 -23.10 -8.39 -12.71
CA GLU A 320 -23.27 -9.51 -11.78
C GLU A 320 -23.74 -10.80 -12.46
N ASP A 321 -24.52 -10.71 -13.53
CA ASP A 321 -24.99 -11.88 -14.27
C ASP A 321 -23.80 -12.53 -15.01
N PHE A 322 -22.95 -11.70 -15.64
CA PHE A 322 -21.70 -12.17 -16.23
C PHE A 322 -20.78 -12.79 -15.17
N LEU A 323 -20.55 -12.08 -14.05
CA LEU A 323 -19.72 -12.56 -12.95
C LEU A 323 -20.22 -13.92 -12.45
N LYS A 324 -21.52 -14.06 -12.16
CA LYS A 324 -22.12 -15.31 -11.67
C LYS A 324 -21.94 -16.47 -12.66
N ASN A 325 -22.13 -16.24 -13.95
CA ASN A 325 -21.94 -17.27 -14.97
C ASN A 325 -20.49 -17.73 -15.04
N GLN A 326 -19.53 -16.79 -14.98
CA GLN A 326 -18.12 -17.13 -14.97
C GLN A 326 -17.70 -17.86 -13.69
N LEU A 327 -18.15 -17.39 -12.52
CA LEU A 327 -17.89 -18.07 -11.25
C LEU A 327 -18.37 -19.52 -11.31
N LYS A 328 -19.60 -19.74 -11.79
CA LYS A 328 -20.17 -21.07 -11.97
C LYS A 328 -19.33 -21.94 -12.92
N HIS A 329 -18.94 -21.39 -14.08
CA HIS A 329 -18.13 -22.13 -15.05
C HIS A 329 -16.78 -22.57 -14.45
N TYR A 330 -16.05 -21.66 -13.80
CA TYR A 330 -14.74 -21.99 -13.22
C TYR A 330 -14.84 -22.86 -11.96
N HIS A 331 -15.93 -22.78 -11.21
CA HIS A 331 -16.17 -23.60 -10.02
C HIS A 331 -16.64 -25.03 -10.39
N ASP A 332 -17.69 -25.15 -11.19
CA ASP A 332 -18.37 -26.43 -11.45
C ASP A 332 -17.69 -27.24 -12.57
N GLU A 333 -17.24 -26.57 -13.63
CA GLU A 333 -16.79 -27.22 -14.86
C GLU A 333 -15.26 -27.29 -14.93
N VAL A 334 -14.57 -26.14 -14.78
CA VAL A 334 -13.10 -26.07 -14.88
C VAL A 334 -12.42 -26.49 -13.58
N LYS A 335 -13.04 -26.19 -12.44
CA LYS A 335 -12.57 -26.47 -11.07
C LYS A 335 -11.26 -25.77 -10.71
N LYS A 336 -11.17 -24.47 -11.01
CA LYS A 336 -10.04 -23.62 -10.60
C LYS A 336 -10.28 -22.98 -9.24
N HIS A 337 -9.20 -22.65 -8.55
CA HIS A 337 -9.25 -21.74 -7.42
C HIS A 337 -9.57 -20.33 -7.90
N ILE A 338 -10.68 -19.76 -7.39
CA ILE A 338 -11.20 -18.47 -7.84
C ILE A 338 -10.71 -17.37 -6.91
N ILE A 339 -10.12 -16.33 -7.51
CA ILE A 339 -9.79 -15.07 -6.85
C ILE A 339 -10.51 -13.95 -7.58
N CYS A 340 -11.26 -13.12 -6.86
CA CYS A 340 -11.82 -11.88 -7.35
C CYS A 340 -11.09 -10.71 -6.68
N THR A 341 -10.57 -9.75 -7.45
CA THR A 341 -9.93 -8.55 -6.91
C THR A 341 -10.50 -7.30 -7.55
N PHE A 342 -11.27 -6.53 -6.77
CA PHE A 342 -12.08 -5.42 -7.28
C PHE A 342 -11.87 -4.14 -6.48
N ASN A 343 -12.13 -2.99 -7.08
CA ASN A 343 -12.13 -1.71 -6.37
C ASN A 343 -13.46 -1.49 -5.62
N ALA A 344 -13.36 -0.94 -4.40
CA ALA A 344 -14.54 -0.55 -3.62
C ALA A 344 -15.18 0.75 -4.14
N ALA A 345 -14.37 1.63 -4.74
CA ALA A 345 -14.84 2.78 -5.48
C ALA A 345 -13.82 3.18 -6.57
N SER A 346 -14.32 3.59 -7.74
CA SER A 346 -13.47 4.04 -8.84
C SER A 346 -12.78 5.37 -8.48
N ASN A 347 -11.47 5.43 -8.68
CA ASN A 347 -10.69 6.67 -8.52
C ASN A 347 -10.94 7.69 -9.64
N VAL A 348 -11.67 7.31 -10.69
CA VAL A 348 -11.97 8.17 -11.85
C VAL A 348 -13.42 8.66 -11.78
N THR A 349 -14.38 7.73 -11.64
CA THR A 349 -15.81 8.08 -11.70
C THR A 349 -16.43 8.32 -10.33
N GLY A 350 -15.80 7.86 -9.24
CA GLY A 350 -16.38 7.89 -7.90
C GLY A 350 -17.52 6.90 -7.67
N ILE A 351 -17.86 6.07 -8.68
CA ILE A 351 -18.87 5.01 -8.54
C ILE A 351 -18.42 4.03 -7.46
N ARG A 352 -19.34 3.69 -6.55
CA ARG A 352 -19.11 2.81 -5.41
C ARG A 352 -19.68 1.42 -5.70
N THR A 353 -18.93 0.38 -5.36
CA THR A 353 -19.38 -1.02 -5.48
C THR A 353 -20.08 -1.45 -4.19
N ASP A 354 -21.17 -2.22 -4.29
CA ASP A 354 -21.74 -2.91 -3.12
C ASP A 354 -20.85 -4.10 -2.75
N VAL A 355 -19.82 -3.79 -1.96
CA VAL A 355 -18.77 -4.74 -1.58
C VAL A 355 -19.29 -5.93 -0.79
N ASP A 356 -20.39 -5.77 -0.04
CA ASP A 356 -20.95 -6.84 0.79
C ASP A 356 -21.76 -7.80 -0.07
N HIS A 357 -22.57 -7.26 -0.99
CA HIS A 357 -23.34 -8.06 -1.93
C HIS A 357 -22.43 -8.87 -2.87
N VAL A 358 -21.41 -8.23 -3.46
CA VAL A 358 -20.46 -8.92 -4.35
C VAL A 358 -19.63 -9.96 -3.59
N SER A 359 -19.17 -9.66 -2.36
CA SER A 359 -18.50 -10.65 -1.50
C SER A 359 -19.35 -11.91 -1.30
N LYS A 360 -20.65 -11.75 -1.01
CA LYS A 360 -21.57 -12.89 -0.84
C LYS A 360 -21.66 -13.74 -2.09
N LEU A 361 -21.77 -13.09 -3.26
CA LEU A 361 -21.86 -13.80 -4.54
C LEU A 361 -20.60 -14.63 -4.80
N VAL A 362 -19.41 -14.07 -4.58
CA VAL A 362 -18.14 -14.79 -4.80
C VAL A 362 -17.99 -15.98 -3.84
N HIS A 363 -18.33 -15.78 -2.56
CA HIS A 363 -18.24 -16.85 -1.55
C HIS A 363 -19.21 -18.01 -1.77
N GLN A 364 -20.32 -17.80 -2.49
CA GLN A 364 -21.23 -18.90 -2.88
C GLN A 364 -20.57 -19.93 -3.82
N TYR A 365 -19.44 -19.58 -4.42
CA TYR A 365 -18.66 -20.41 -5.33
C TYR A 365 -17.25 -20.68 -4.76
N ASP A 366 -17.09 -20.67 -3.44
CA ASP A 366 -15.84 -20.95 -2.72
C ASP A 366 -14.63 -20.07 -3.15
N GLY A 367 -14.89 -18.95 -3.83
CA GLY A 367 -13.86 -18.02 -4.27
C GLY A 367 -13.39 -17.09 -3.16
N TRP A 368 -12.19 -16.53 -3.31
CA TRP A 368 -11.70 -15.45 -2.45
C TRP A 368 -11.97 -14.08 -3.06
N ILE A 369 -12.32 -13.11 -2.22
CA ILE A 369 -12.60 -11.73 -2.63
C ILE A 369 -11.67 -10.72 -1.94
N PHE A 370 -10.95 -9.97 -2.78
CA PHE A 370 -10.01 -8.93 -2.37
C PHE A 370 -10.52 -7.56 -2.83
N TRP A 371 -10.44 -6.57 -1.94
CA TRP A 371 -10.95 -5.23 -2.24
C TRP A 371 -9.86 -4.17 -2.20
N ASP A 372 -9.67 -3.45 -3.31
CA ASP A 372 -8.87 -2.23 -3.35
C ASP A 372 -9.68 -1.05 -2.81
N TYR A 373 -9.28 -0.59 -1.63
CA TYR A 373 -9.84 0.57 -0.95
C TYR A 373 -8.95 1.81 -1.10
N ALA A 374 -7.97 1.85 -2.01
CA ALA A 374 -7.07 2.99 -2.15
C ALA A 374 -7.80 4.33 -2.27
N ALA A 375 -8.80 4.44 -3.15
CA ALA A 375 -9.60 5.65 -3.31
C ALA A 375 -10.80 5.73 -2.35
N ALA A 376 -11.23 4.61 -1.78
CA ALA A 376 -12.42 4.52 -0.94
C ALA A 376 -12.16 4.73 0.55
N ALA A 377 -11.02 4.24 1.06
CA ALA A 377 -10.68 4.18 2.49
C ALA A 377 -10.77 5.53 3.23
N PRO A 378 -10.40 6.68 2.64
CA PRO A 378 -10.56 7.97 3.33
C PRO A 378 -12.02 8.36 3.59
N TYR A 379 -12.97 7.80 2.82
CA TYR A 379 -14.36 8.25 2.77
C TYR A 379 -15.34 7.21 3.30
N LEU A 380 -15.17 5.94 2.91
CA LEU A 380 -16.13 4.87 3.16
C LEU A 380 -15.80 4.10 4.45
N LYS A 381 -16.81 3.39 4.97
CA LYS A 381 -16.60 2.38 6.02
C LYS A 381 -15.81 1.22 5.41
N ILE A 382 -14.86 0.68 6.18
CA ILE A 382 -14.18 -0.58 5.86
C ILE A 382 -14.65 -1.57 6.92
N ASP A 383 -15.22 -2.70 6.49
CA ASP A 383 -15.75 -3.71 7.40
C ASP A 383 -15.32 -5.09 6.93
N MET A 384 -14.21 -5.60 7.49
CA MET A 384 -13.65 -6.90 7.15
C MET A 384 -14.63 -8.05 7.38
N ASN A 385 -15.52 -7.91 8.35
CA ASN A 385 -16.37 -8.97 8.88
C ASN A 385 -17.84 -8.55 8.96
N ALA A 386 -18.35 -7.98 7.86
CA ALA A 386 -19.73 -7.49 7.79
C ALA A 386 -20.79 -8.57 8.09
N SER A 387 -20.53 -9.83 7.70
CA SER A 387 -21.27 -11.02 8.12
C SER A 387 -20.49 -12.29 7.78
N GLU A 388 -20.97 -13.45 8.24
CA GLU A 388 -20.41 -14.79 7.99
C GLU A 388 -20.14 -15.12 6.51
N ILE A 389 -20.86 -14.49 5.58
CA ILE A 389 -20.72 -14.73 4.13
C ILE A 389 -20.39 -13.46 3.34
N ALA A 390 -20.40 -12.28 3.96
CA ALA A 390 -20.06 -11.01 3.31
C ALA A 390 -18.70 -10.46 3.76
N TYR A 391 -17.92 -11.25 4.51
CA TYR A 391 -16.58 -10.88 4.92
C TYR A 391 -15.68 -10.60 3.70
N LYS A 392 -14.51 -10.03 3.93
CA LYS A 392 -13.50 -9.80 2.90
C LYS A 392 -12.30 -10.68 3.19
N ASP A 393 -11.78 -11.38 2.19
CA ASP A 393 -10.57 -12.19 2.38
C ASP A 393 -9.33 -11.30 2.48
N ALA A 394 -9.30 -10.21 1.71
CA ALA A 394 -8.27 -9.18 1.83
C ALA A 394 -8.79 -7.78 1.47
N VAL A 395 -8.16 -6.75 2.03
CA VAL A 395 -8.37 -5.34 1.74
C VAL A 395 -7.02 -4.64 1.59
N PHE A 396 -6.87 -3.84 0.53
CA PHE A 396 -5.68 -3.04 0.25
C PHE A 396 -5.95 -1.56 0.49
N ILE A 397 -5.07 -0.86 1.20
CA ILE A 397 -5.28 0.54 1.58
C ILE A 397 -4.06 1.39 1.24
N SER A 398 -4.31 2.54 0.62
CA SER A 398 -3.33 3.61 0.41
C SER A 398 -3.49 4.70 1.46
N THR A 399 -2.88 4.53 2.62
CA THR A 399 -3.08 5.42 3.77
C THR A 399 -2.66 6.87 3.51
N HIS A 400 -1.76 7.11 2.54
CA HIS A 400 -1.34 8.46 2.15
C HIS A 400 -2.46 9.31 1.54
N LYS A 401 -3.56 8.68 1.10
CA LYS A 401 -4.75 9.37 0.57
C LYS A 401 -5.67 9.91 1.66
N PHE A 402 -5.44 9.57 2.92
CA PHE A 402 -6.14 10.16 4.05
C PHE A 402 -5.60 11.56 4.31
N VAL A 403 -6.45 12.48 4.76
CA VAL A 403 -5.96 13.73 5.34
C VAL A 403 -5.10 13.42 6.58
N GLY A 404 -3.90 14.01 6.64
CA GLY A 404 -2.85 13.65 7.59
C GLY A 404 -1.98 12.46 7.19
N GLY A 405 -2.30 11.79 6.08
CA GLY A 405 -1.68 10.54 5.63
C GLY A 405 -0.33 10.60 4.92
N PRO A 406 0.22 11.74 4.42
CA PRO A 406 1.53 11.71 3.77
C PRO A 406 2.61 10.98 4.58
N SER A 407 3.45 10.21 3.89
CA SER A 407 4.52 9.35 4.47
C SER A 407 4.06 8.10 5.26
N THR A 408 2.79 7.74 5.21
CA THR A 408 2.30 6.46 5.76
C THR A 408 2.54 5.28 4.79
N PRO A 409 2.69 4.05 5.30
CA PRO A 409 2.74 2.85 4.48
C PRO A 409 1.36 2.51 3.88
N GLY A 410 1.36 1.66 2.86
CA GLY A 410 0.19 0.89 2.49
C GLY A 410 -0.14 -0.15 3.56
N ILE A 411 -1.41 -0.55 3.63
CA ILE A 411 -1.86 -1.56 4.58
C ILE A 411 -2.51 -2.71 3.81
N LEU A 412 -2.11 -3.93 4.13
CA LEU A 412 -2.81 -5.16 3.76
C LEU A 412 -3.56 -5.65 5.01
N ILE A 413 -4.87 -5.79 4.89
CA ILE A 413 -5.68 -6.47 5.92
C ILE A 413 -6.16 -7.77 5.28
N ALA A 414 -5.90 -8.91 5.89
CA ALA A 414 -6.15 -10.19 5.25
C ALA A 414 -6.48 -11.29 6.24
N LYS A 415 -7.26 -12.28 5.79
CA LYS A 415 -7.54 -13.48 6.56
C LYS A 415 -6.27 -14.30 6.74
N LYS A 416 -6.02 -14.80 7.95
CA LYS A 416 -4.88 -15.68 8.28
C LYS A 416 -4.80 -16.91 7.38
N LYS A 417 -5.95 -17.43 6.93
CA LYS A 417 -6.04 -18.60 6.03
C LYS A 417 -5.31 -18.41 4.69
N LEU A 418 -5.06 -17.16 4.26
CA LEU A 418 -4.33 -16.86 3.03
C LEU A 418 -2.81 -17.09 3.17
N PHE A 419 -2.28 -17.12 4.39
CA PHE A 419 -0.84 -17.15 4.67
C PHE A 419 -0.33 -18.58 4.85
N THR A 420 -0.41 -19.39 3.79
CA THR A 420 0.07 -20.77 3.76
C THR A 420 1.57 -20.90 3.45
N ASN A 421 2.21 -19.79 3.07
CA ASN A 421 3.63 -19.71 2.76
C ASN A 421 4.51 -20.03 3.98
N GLN A 422 5.51 -20.89 3.77
CA GLN A 422 6.49 -21.27 4.79
C GLN A 422 7.62 -20.24 4.90
N VAL A 423 7.95 -19.60 3.77
CA VAL A 423 8.96 -18.54 3.68
C VAL A 423 8.22 -17.20 3.50
N PRO A 424 8.49 -16.17 4.31
CA PRO A 424 7.84 -14.88 4.15
C PRO A 424 8.12 -14.26 2.79
N SER A 425 7.20 -13.45 2.27
CA SER A 425 7.43 -12.78 0.99
C SER A 425 8.51 -11.71 1.06
N SER A 426 8.86 -11.27 2.27
CA SER A 426 9.97 -10.34 2.52
C SER A 426 10.90 -10.92 3.59
N VAL A 427 11.86 -11.74 3.16
CA VAL A 427 12.88 -12.32 4.03
C VAL A 427 13.86 -11.25 4.50
N GLY A 428 14.08 -11.14 5.81
CA GLY A 428 15.00 -10.16 6.39
C GLY A 428 15.20 -10.32 7.88
N GLY A 429 16.01 -9.44 8.47
CA GLY A 429 16.17 -9.38 9.93
C GLY A 429 14.82 -9.19 10.63
N GLY A 430 14.63 -9.83 11.78
CA GLY A 430 13.38 -9.76 12.53
C GLY A 430 12.25 -10.68 12.04
N THR A 431 12.50 -11.55 11.05
CA THR A 431 11.50 -12.55 10.57
C THR A 431 11.74 -13.96 11.10
N VAL A 432 12.83 -14.18 11.83
CA VAL A 432 13.35 -15.49 12.21
C VAL A 432 13.42 -15.66 13.72
N ASN A 433 13.04 -16.84 14.21
CA ASN A 433 13.32 -17.27 15.59
C ASN A 433 14.78 -17.68 15.72
N PHE A 434 15.28 -18.45 14.73
CA PHE A 434 16.60 -19.05 14.78
C PHE A 434 17.18 -19.29 13.38
N VAL A 435 18.46 -19.00 13.21
CA VAL A 435 19.19 -19.23 11.95
C VAL A 435 20.49 -19.97 12.24
N THR A 436 20.69 -21.07 11.53
CA THR A 436 21.97 -21.79 11.47
C THR A 436 22.51 -21.78 10.05
N ARG A 437 23.68 -22.38 9.85
CA ARG A 437 24.27 -22.57 8.51
C ARG A 437 23.39 -23.40 7.56
N THR A 438 22.50 -24.25 8.09
CA THR A 438 21.76 -25.25 7.28
C THR A 438 20.24 -25.22 7.52
N HIS A 439 19.76 -24.43 8.48
CA HIS A 439 18.37 -24.40 8.87
C HIS A 439 17.96 -22.98 9.27
N THR A 440 16.73 -22.61 8.93
CA THR A 440 16.11 -21.33 9.27
C THR A 440 14.71 -21.61 9.79
N GLU A 441 14.44 -21.11 10.98
CA GLU A 441 13.12 -21.16 11.60
C GLU A 441 12.52 -19.75 11.59
N TYR A 442 11.44 -19.57 10.84
CA TYR A 442 10.72 -18.31 10.77
C TYR A 442 9.74 -18.16 11.93
N ILE A 443 9.48 -16.90 12.31
CA ILE A 443 8.49 -16.53 13.33
C ILE A 443 7.12 -17.05 12.90
N GLN A 444 6.34 -17.56 13.85
CA GLN A 444 5.00 -18.11 13.59
C GLN A 444 3.92 -17.04 13.50
N ASP A 445 4.09 -15.93 14.23
CA ASP A 445 3.21 -14.78 14.13
C ASP A 445 3.31 -14.16 12.72
N ILE A 446 2.19 -14.15 11.99
CA ILE A 446 2.16 -13.75 10.58
C ILE A 446 2.53 -12.26 10.42
N GLU A 447 2.09 -11.39 11.33
CA GLU A 447 2.35 -9.95 11.24
C GLU A 447 3.84 -9.66 11.40
N ALA A 448 4.48 -10.26 12.40
CA ALA A 448 5.93 -10.16 12.59
C ALA A 448 6.71 -10.85 11.46
N ARG A 449 6.26 -12.03 10.99
CA ARG A 449 6.93 -12.81 9.94
C ARG A 449 6.95 -12.08 8.61
N GLU A 450 5.85 -11.42 8.23
CA GLU A 450 5.70 -10.77 6.93
C GLU A 450 6.21 -9.31 6.90
N GLU A 451 6.63 -8.74 8.02
CA GLU A 451 7.13 -7.35 8.11
C GLU A 451 8.65 -7.29 8.31
N GLY A 452 9.38 -8.12 7.56
CA GLY A 452 10.83 -8.26 7.68
C GLY A 452 11.63 -6.98 7.43
N GLY A 453 12.72 -6.83 8.19
CA GLY A 453 13.62 -5.69 8.16
C GLY A 453 13.33 -4.66 9.26
N THR A 454 13.85 -3.44 9.08
CA THR A 454 13.43 -2.31 9.92
C THR A 454 12.11 -1.77 9.36
N PRO A 455 10.99 -1.83 10.10
CA PRO A 455 9.71 -1.40 9.58
C PRO A 455 9.63 0.13 9.43
N ASN A 456 8.69 0.62 8.63
CA ASN A 456 8.33 2.04 8.62
C ASN A 456 7.53 2.38 9.89
N ILE A 457 8.22 2.43 11.03
CA ILE A 457 7.66 2.66 12.36
C ILE A 457 6.85 3.96 12.41
N LEU A 458 7.47 5.08 12.02
CA LEU A 458 6.84 6.40 12.09
C LEU A 458 5.62 6.50 11.17
N GLY A 459 5.70 5.88 9.98
CA GLY A 459 4.58 5.78 9.06
C GLY A 459 3.44 4.92 9.62
N ALA A 460 3.74 3.80 10.27
CA ALA A 460 2.74 2.94 10.91
C ALA A 460 2.02 3.65 12.06
N ILE A 461 2.77 4.38 12.90
CA ILE A 461 2.18 5.22 13.95
C ILE A 461 1.24 6.25 13.32
N ARG A 462 1.71 7.01 12.32
CA ARG A 462 0.89 7.99 11.59
C ARG A 462 -0.34 7.35 10.94
N ALA A 463 -0.24 6.11 10.44
CA ALA A 463 -1.37 5.38 9.88
C ALA A 463 -2.47 5.14 10.94
N GLY A 464 -2.10 4.67 12.14
CA GLY A 464 -3.05 4.57 13.24
C GLY A 464 -3.69 5.92 13.59
N LEU A 465 -2.90 7.00 13.54
CA LEU A 465 -3.40 8.34 13.85
C LEU A 465 -4.48 8.80 12.87
N VAL A 466 -4.29 8.59 11.56
CA VAL A 466 -5.25 9.03 10.54
C VAL A 466 -6.51 8.17 10.51
N PHE A 467 -6.39 6.87 10.83
CA PHE A 467 -7.55 6.01 11.02
C PHE A 467 -8.41 6.48 12.20
N HIS A 468 -7.78 6.81 13.33
CA HIS A 468 -8.47 7.40 14.47
C HIS A 468 -9.15 8.71 14.14
N LEU A 469 -8.49 9.60 13.41
CA LEU A 469 -9.08 10.86 12.96
C LEU A 469 -10.32 10.62 12.09
N LYS A 470 -10.22 9.73 11.09
CA LYS A 470 -11.35 9.37 10.21
C LYS A 470 -12.54 8.88 11.04
N GLU A 471 -12.32 7.96 11.96
CA GLU A 471 -13.41 7.38 12.76
C GLU A 471 -14.01 8.37 13.77
N SER A 472 -13.20 9.29 14.31
CA SER A 472 -13.68 10.39 15.16
C SER A 472 -14.63 11.33 14.41
N VAL A 473 -14.37 11.59 13.12
CA VAL A 473 -15.30 12.31 12.24
C VAL A 473 -16.52 11.42 11.91
N GLY A 474 -16.26 10.15 11.62
CA GLY A 474 -17.23 9.13 11.25
C GLY A 474 -17.64 9.20 9.78
N TYR A 475 -17.68 8.05 9.11
CA TYR A 475 -17.92 7.96 7.66
C TYR A 475 -19.26 8.56 7.22
N HIS A 476 -20.33 8.44 8.00
CA HIS A 476 -21.62 9.09 7.69
C HIS A 476 -21.52 10.61 7.58
N THR A 477 -20.67 11.22 8.41
CA THR A 477 -20.44 12.68 8.38
C THR A 477 -19.66 13.08 7.14
N ILE A 478 -18.68 12.25 6.75
CA ILE A 478 -17.89 12.45 5.54
C ILE A 478 -18.80 12.31 4.32
N ASP A 479 -19.59 11.24 4.26
CA ASP A 479 -20.51 10.94 3.17
C ASP A 479 -21.52 12.07 2.93
N ALA A 480 -22.21 12.51 3.98
CA ALA A 480 -23.16 13.62 3.89
C ALA A 480 -22.48 14.94 3.44
N ARG A 481 -21.21 15.14 3.77
CA ARG A 481 -20.44 16.31 3.35
C ARG A 481 -20.03 16.20 1.88
N GLU A 482 -19.58 15.04 1.44
CA GLU A 482 -19.25 14.76 0.04
C GLU A 482 -20.48 14.95 -0.84
N ASP A 483 -21.63 14.38 -0.48
CA ASP A 483 -22.90 14.58 -1.21
C ASP A 483 -23.26 16.06 -1.35
N ALA A 484 -23.12 16.82 -0.27
CA ALA A 484 -23.39 18.26 -0.27
C ALA A 484 -22.38 19.07 -1.11
N LEU A 485 -21.15 18.57 -1.32
CA LEU A 485 -20.14 19.19 -2.18
C LEU A 485 -20.37 18.83 -3.65
N VAL A 486 -20.65 17.56 -3.94
CA VAL A 486 -20.99 17.05 -5.28
C VAL A 486 -22.21 17.79 -5.83
N ALA A 487 -23.30 17.91 -5.04
CA ALA A 487 -24.51 18.63 -5.43
C ALA A 487 -24.34 20.15 -5.61
N LYS A 488 -23.22 20.72 -5.16
CA LYS A 488 -22.88 22.13 -5.43
C LYS A 488 -22.05 22.29 -6.70
N PHE A 489 -21.33 21.25 -7.09
CA PHE A 489 -20.39 21.29 -8.20
C PHE A 489 -21.04 20.86 -9.52
N PHE A 490 -21.88 19.83 -9.47
CA PHE A 490 -22.76 19.37 -10.55
C PHE A 490 -24.17 19.89 -10.33
#